data_AF-A0A973D6I2-F1
#
_entry.id   AF-A0A973D6I2-F1
#
_cell.length_a   1.000
_cell.length_b   1.000
_cell.length_c   1.000
_cell.angle_alpha   90.00
_cell.angle_beta   90.00
_cell.angle_gamma   90.00
#
_symmetry.space_group_name_H-M   'P 1'
#
loop_
_entity.id
_entity.type
_entity.pdbx_description
1 polymer ?
#
loop_
_entity_poly.entity_id
_entity_poly.type
_entity_poly.pdbx_seq_one_letter_code
_entity_poly.pdbx_strand_id
1 'polypeptide(L)' 'MGIPIEELEPILWGLSGVLGAVVGSFLNVCIYRIPIDGLHIGNPRGSFCPSCKSAVRWYDNIPVLAWLWLRGRC' A
#
# COMPACT_ATOMS: atom_id res chain seq x y z
N MET A 1 39.43 -8.22 7.44
CA MET A 1 38.24 -8.73 8.14
C MET A 1 37.13 -8.87 7.10
N GLY A 2 37.14 -9.98 6.36
CA GLY A 2 36.15 -10.24 5.32
C GLY A 2 34.94 -10.89 5.96
N ILE A 3 33.75 -10.36 5.68
CA ILE A 3 32.50 -11.01 6.07
C ILE A 3 32.40 -12.30 5.24
N PRO A 4 32.22 -13.48 5.86
CA PRO A 4 32.08 -14.73 5.13
C PRO A 4 30.84 -14.69 4.24
N ILE A 5 30.92 -15.26 3.03
CA ILE A 5 29.87 -15.21 2.00
C ILE A 5 28.53 -15.78 2.54
N GLU A 6 28.59 -16.75 3.46
CA GLU A 6 27.42 -17.34 4.13
C GLU A 6 26.63 -16.35 5.01
N GLU A 7 27.26 -15.29 5.52
CA GLU A 7 26.56 -14.23 6.28
C GLU A 7 25.92 -13.19 5.34
N LEU A 8 26.40 -13.07 4.08
CA LEU A 8 25.87 -12.12 3.11
C LEU A 8 24.56 -12.61 2.46
N GLU A 9 24.41 -13.93 2.29
CA GLU A 9 23.20 -14.58 1.75
C GLU A 9 21.92 -14.11 2.44
N PRO A 10 21.70 -14.32 3.75
CA PRO A 10 20.44 -13.95 4.41
C PRO A 10 20.17 -12.45 4.38
N ILE A 11 21.23 -11.63 4.39
CA ILE A 11 21.10 -10.17 4.25
C ILE A 11 20.58 -9.83 2.86
N LEU A 12 21.12 -10.45 1.81
CA LEU A 12 20.68 -10.24 0.43
C LEU A 12 19.22 -10.66 0.25
N TRP A 13 18.83 -11.86 0.71
CA TRP A 13 17.43 -12.33 0.68
C TRP A 13 16.49 -11.40 1.43
N GLY A 14 16.89 -10.95 2.63
CA GLY A 14 16.13 -10.00 3.43
C GLY A 14 15.93 -8.67 2.70
N LEU A 15 17.00 -8.10 2.14
CA LEU A 15 16.95 -6.85 1.37
C LEU A 15 16.06 -6.99 0.12
N SER A 16 16.18 -8.10 -0.63
CA SER A 16 15.32 -8.39 -1.78
C SER A 16 13.85 -8.48 -1.38
N GLY A 17 13.53 -9.13 -0.25
CA GLY A 17 12.17 -9.22 0.27
C GLY A 17 11.59 -7.86 0.67
N VAL A 18 12.38 -7.04 1.39
CA VAL A 18 11.97 -5.67 1.78
C VAL A 18 11.75 -4.80 0.55
N LEU A 19 12.69 -4.81 -0.40
CA LEU A 19 12.57 -4.07 -1.65
C LEU A 19 11.33 -4.50 -2.43
N GLY A 20 11.11 -5.82 -2.55
CA GLY A 20 9.92 -6.39 -3.17
C GLY A 20 8.62 -5.96 -2.48
N ALA A 21 8.59 -5.92 -1.16
CA ALA A 21 7.43 -5.46 -0.40
C ALA A 21 7.14 -3.96 -0.63
N VAL A 22 8.17 -3.12 -0.66
CA VAL A 22 8.03 -1.68 -0.94
C VAL A 22 7.52 -1.45 -2.36
N VAL A 23 8.16 -2.09 -3.35
CA VAL A 23 7.78 -1.99 -4.76
C VAL A 23 6.37 -2.53 -4.99
N GLY A 24 6.05 -3.71 -4.44
CA GLY A 24 4.73 -4.32 -4.55
C GLY A 24 3.62 -3.46 -3.93
N SER A 25 3.87 -2.88 -2.76
CA SER A 25 2.95 -1.94 -2.11
C SER A 25 2.65 -0.72 -2.99
N PHE A 26 3.70 -0.12 -3.58
CA PHE A 26 3.53 1.01 -4.48
C PHE A 26 2.80 0.64 -5.78
N LEU A 27 3.16 -0.50 -6.40
CA LEU A 27 2.50 -1.00 -7.60
C LEU A 27 1.02 -1.27 -7.37
N ASN A 28 0.62 -1.73 -6.18
CA ASN A 28 -0.78 -1.89 -5.83
C ASN A 28 -1.55 -0.55 -5.86
N VAL A 29 -0.93 0.54 -5.39
CA VAL A 29 -1.51 1.89 -5.51
C VAL A 29 -1.60 2.32 -6.98
N CYS A 30 -0.58 2.04 -7.79
CA CYS A 30 -0.56 2.35 -9.21
C CYS A 30 -1.66 1.62 -9.99
N ILE A 31 -1.81 0.30 -9.78
CA ILE A 31 -2.83 -0.53 -10.42
C ILE A 31 -4.23 0.02 -10.13
N TYR A 32 -4.48 0.48 -8.91
CA TYR A 32 -5.78 1.05 -8.54
C TYR A 32 -5.99 2.47 -9.10
N ARG A 33 -4.98 3.36 -9.01
CA ARG A 33 -5.17 4.79 -9.34
C ARG A 33 -5.03 5.12 -10.83
N ILE A 34 -4.08 4.51 -11.54
CA ILE A 34 -3.76 4.85 -12.94
C ILE A 34 -4.95 4.70 -13.91
N PRO A 35 -5.78 3.65 -13.86
CA PRO A 35 -6.88 3.49 -14.82
C PRO A 35 -8.11 4.38 -14.50
N ILE A 36 -8.12 5.08 -13.37
CA ILE A 36 -9.27 5.90 -12.96
C ILE A 36 -9.02 7.36 -13.37
N ASP A 37 -9.84 7.88 -14.28
CA ASP A 37 -9.74 9.25 -14.76
C ASP A 37 -9.79 10.28 -13.61
N GLY A 38 -8.75 11.12 -13.53
CA GLY A 38 -8.62 12.18 -12.51
C GLY A 38 -8.00 11.73 -11.18
N LEU A 39 -7.64 10.46 -11.00
CA LEU A 39 -6.81 10.00 -9.89
C LEU A 39 -5.36 9.85 -10.37
N HIS A 40 -4.50 10.79 -9.98
CA HIS A 40 -3.07 10.72 -10.30
C HIS A 40 -2.26 10.49 -9.03
N ILE A 41 -1.10 9.85 -9.17
CA ILE A 41 -0.17 9.63 -8.05
C ILE A 41 0.30 10.97 -7.46
N GLY A 42 0.52 11.98 -8.31
CA GLY A 42 0.96 13.32 -7.89
C GLY A 42 -0.15 14.27 -7.41
N ASN A 43 -1.42 13.87 -7.52
CA ASN A 43 -2.54 14.65 -6.99
C ASN A 43 -3.14 13.89 -5.80
N PRO A 44 -2.84 14.27 -4.54
CA PRO A 44 -3.28 13.56 -3.35
C PRO A 44 -4.77 13.83 -3.09
N ARG A 45 -5.64 13.39 -4.00
CA ARG A 45 -7.03 13.14 -3.68
C ARG A 45 -7.04 12.02 -2.65
N GLY A 46 -7.69 12.30 -1.51
CA GLY A 46 -7.90 11.32 -0.45
C GLY A 46 -8.61 10.09 -0.99
N SER A 47 -8.51 8.97 -0.27
CA SER A 47 -9.28 7.77 -0.57
C SER A 47 -10.77 8.11 -0.65
N PHE A 48 -11.51 7.47 -1.56
CA PHE A 48 -12.96 7.60 -1.65
C PHE A 48 -13.58 6.22 -1.85
N CYS A 49 -14.83 6.06 -1.43
CA CYS A 49 -15.53 4.81 -1.65
C CYS A 49 -16.03 4.74 -3.11
N PRO A 50 -15.73 3.66 -3.87
CA PRO A 50 -16.13 3.55 -5.27
C PRO A 50 -17.66 3.40 -5.45
N SER A 51 -18.39 2.95 -4.42
CA SER A 51 -19.84 2.76 -4.48
C SER A 51 -20.61 4.07 -4.24
N CYS A 52 -20.34 4.74 -3.13
CA CYS A 52 -21.07 5.95 -2.71
C CYS A 52 -20.38 7.27 -3.11
N LYS A 53 -19.13 7.22 -3.61
CA LYS A 53 -18.29 8.38 -4.01
C LYS A 53 -17.97 9.38 -2.89
N SER A 54 -18.24 9.06 -1.63
CA SER A 54 -17.85 9.89 -0.49
C SER A 54 -16.34 9.81 -0.24
N ALA A 55 -15.76 10.92 0.24
CA ALA A 55 -14.38 10.93 0.70
C ALA A 55 -14.26 10.08 1.98
N VAL A 56 -13.33 9.12 1.97
CA VAL A 56 -13.02 8.26 3.11
C VAL A 56 -12.20 9.07 4.11
N ARG A 57 -12.66 9.09 5.36
CA ARG A 57 -11.96 9.79 6.43
C ARG A 57 -10.65 9.06 6.73
N TRP A 58 -9.64 9.80 7.18
CA TRP A 58 -8.32 9.22 7.39
C TRP A 58 -8.33 8.03 8.37
N TYR A 59 -9.21 8.05 9.39
CA TYR A 59 -9.35 6.94 10.35
C TYR A 59 -10.11 5.73 9.80
N ASP A 60 -10.96 5.92 8.79
CA ASP A 60 -11.64 4.83 8.09
C ASP A 60 -10.67 4.07 7.16
N ASN A 61 -9.48 4.61 6.89
CA ASN A 61 -8.42 3.89 6.19
C ASN A 61 -7.67 2.88 7.09
N ILE A 62 -7.97 2.78 8.40
CA ILE A 62 -7.37 1.78 9.29
C ILE A 62 -8.13 0.46 9.11
N PRO A 63 -7.62 -0.53 8.34
CA PRO A 63 -8.46 -1.58 7.77
C PRO A 63 -9.22 -2.39 8.82
N VAL A 64 -8.56 -2.75 9.92
CA VAL A 64 -9.14 -3.59 10.97
C VAL A 64 -10.16 -2.82 11.82
N LEU A 65 -9.82 -1.60 12.26
CA LEU A 65 -10.70 -0.79 13.10
C LEU A 65 -11.93 -0.31 12.33
N ALA A 66 -11.72 0.17 11.10
CA ALA A 66 -12.78 0.62 10.21
C ALA A 66 -13.71 -0.54 9.84
N TRP A 67 -13.18 -1.74 9.52
CA TRP A 67 -14.01 -2.89 9.22
C TRP A 67 -14.90 -3.32 10.39
N LEU A 68 -14.36 -3.33 11.62
CA LEU A 68 -15.14 -3.64 12.82
C LEU A 68 -16.26 -2.62 13.08
N TRP A 69 -15.97 -1.33 12.92
CA TRP A 69 -16.93 -0.25 13.18
C TRP A 69 -17.97 -0.12 12.07
N LEU A 70 -17.53 -0.05 10.82
CA LEU A 70 -18.36 0.20 9.63
C LEU A 70 -19.08 -1.07 9.14
N ARG A 71 -18.58 -2.26 9.49
CA ARG A 71 -19.09 -3.57 9.03
C ARG A 71 -19.22 -3.66 7.51
N GLY A 72 -18.23 -3.10 6.81
CA GLY A 72 -18.20 -3.08 5.34
C GLY A 72 -19.14 -2.07 4.69
N ARG A 73 -19.68 -1.08 5.44
CA ARG A 73 -20.51 -0.01 4.88
C ARG A 73 -19.73 1.29 4.68
N CYS A 74 -20.06 1.97 3.57
CA CYS A 74 -20.09 3.42 3.45
C CYS A 74 -21.53 3.84 3.76
#